data_AF-A0A3R7WED5-F1
#
_entry.id   AF-A0A3R7WED5-F1
#
_cell.length_a   1.000
_cell.length_b   1.000
_cell.length_c   1.000
_cell.angle_alpha   90.00
_cell.angle_beta   90.00
_cell.angle_gamma   90.00
#
_symmetry.space_group_name_H-M   'P 1'
#
loop_
_entity.id
_entity.type
_entity.pdbx_description
1 polymer ?
#
loop_
_entity_poly.entity_id
_entity_poly.type
_entity_poly.pdbx_seq_one_letter_code
_entity_poly.pdbx_strand_id
1 'polypeptide(L)'
;MRKSFTLTKVFPEIILVGKPNVGKSTLFNTLIGRREAIVGEEHGLTRDFQEIKFSIDSNNFKLLDTAGIGLKKEKLNGISYKHTLEKIDAADLIFFLIDGSNEITIEDYNCANFLRKYKKKVVLIINKVELKESKNYKGMGYELGYGNPVSITAKSKSARLIAYNVIKSFLKPKIYNQNNLANKTKESEVDKITISISGKPNTGKSTLFNNIYGSKRVIVSPEAGTTRDSVKEEVNFKNYIFELIDTAGVKKKTKTIKSEVDRSSNYFSRKEIRYANVVIIVFDANLPFTNVELSLANYIINEGRAVLLVFNKWDLVKEKSKVKREILSKINSYFFDIKDVPSVFISAIKKNCKNIILDYVRLIYLKWKIKIKTSELNQWMHAEFLDPKPYQKSYISTKFRYISQTKTRPPTFSLYCNTKKKLNLSKIRSFKNRLRNKFGLEGIPIRINLKVSKNPYKKI
;
A
#
# COMPACT_ATOMS: atom_id res chain seq x y z
N MET A 1 9.21 -36.31 22.87
CA MET A 1 9.07 -34.88 23.22
C MET A 1 9.14 -34.04 21.94
N ARG A 2 7.99 -33.57 21.43
CA ARG A 2 7.95 -32.71 20.22
C ARG A 2 8.35 -31.28 20.63
N LYS A 3 9.49 -30.79 20.14
CA LYS A 3 9.87 -29.37 20.22
C LYS A 3 8.86 -28.55 19.42
N SER A 4 8.04 -27.75 20.10
CA SER A 4 7.15 -26.78 19.46
C SER A 4 7.99 -25.65 18.88
N PHE A 5 8.12 -25.61 17.55
CA PHE A 5 8.68 -24.45 16.85
C PHE A 5 7.68 -23.30 16.92
N THR A 6 7.83 -22.41 17.90
CA THR A 6 7.16 -21.11 17.88
C THR A 6 7.83 -20.24 16.81
N LEU A 7 7.18 -20.12 15.64
CA LEU A 7 7.44 -19.06 14.67
C LEU A 7 7.47 -17.72 15.43
N THR A 8 8.62 -17.05 15.48
CA THR A 8 8.75 -15.75 16.14
C THR A 8 7.91 -14.72 15.40
N LYS A 9 6.72 -14.47 15.94
CA LYS A 9 5.74 -13.53 15.39
C LYS A 9 6.28 -12.10 15.47
N VAL A 10 6.51 -11.47 14.32
CA VAL A 10 7.15 -10.13 14.22
C VAL A 10 6.23 -8.98 14.67
N PHE A 11 4.90 -9.11 14.49
CA PHE A 11 3.91 -8.10 14.90
C PHE A 11 2.66 -8.74 15.52
N PRO A 12 2.04 -8.12 16.54
CA PRO A 12 0.78 -8.61 17.06
C PRO A 12 -0.32 -8.61 15.98
N GLU A 13 -1.08 -9.70 15.88
CA GLU A 13 -2.17 -9.88 14.90
C GLU A 13 -3.54 -9.74 15.55
N ILE A 14 -4.36 -8.90 14.93
CA ILE A 14 -5.74 -8.63 15.27
C ILE A 14 -6.61 -9.17 14.14
N ILE A 15 -7.67 -9.90 14.47
CA ILE A 15 -8.58 -10.48 13.47
C ILE A 15 -10.01 -9.99 13.72
N LEU A 16 -10.71 -9.60 12.64
CA LEU A 16 -12.12 -9.19 12.69
C LEU A 16 -13.00 -10.38 12.35
N VAL A 17 -13.84 -10.83 13.29
CA VAL A 17 -14.74 -11.98 13.16
C VAL A 17 -16.18 -11.54 13.39
N GLY A 18 -17.15 -12.20 12.74
CA GLY A 18 -18.58 -11.92 12.91
C GLY A 18 -19.38 -12.31 11.67
N LYS A 19 -20.71 -12.34 11.77
CA LYS A 19 -21.57 -12.68 10.63
C LYS A 19 -21.43 -11.69 9.46
N PRO A 20 -21.84 -12.04 8.23
CA PRO A 20 -21.86 -11.10 7.11
C PRO A 20 -22.60 -9.79 7.45
N ASN A 21 -22.22 -8.69 6.80
CA ASN A 21 -22.90 -7.38 6.88
C ASN A 21 -22.96 -6.67 8.25
N VAL A 22 -22.28 -7.16 9.30
CA VAL A 22 -22.12 -6.45 10.60
C VAL A 22 -21.18 -5.24 10.53
N GLY A 23 -20.50 -5.02 9.41
CA GLY A 23 -19.58 -3.90 9.20
C GLY A 23 -18.11 -4.17 9.53
N LYS A 24 -17.66 -5.44 9.46
CA LYS A 24 -16.23 -5.82 9.55
C LYS A 24 -15.35 -5.03 8.59
N SER A 25 -15.67 -5.06 7.30
CA SER A 25 -14.90 -4.36 6.29
C SER A 25 -14.98 -2.83 6.44
N THR A 26 -16.08 -2.31 7.00
CA THR A 26 -16.18 -0.89 7.36
C THR A 26 -15.20 -0.53 8.48
N LEU A 27 -15.16 -1.30 9.57
CA LEU A 27 -14.20 -1.10 10.65
C LEU A 27 -12.76 -1.30 10.17
N PHE A 28 -12.51 -2.32 9.34
CA PHE A 28 -11.24 -2.57 8.69
C PHE A 28 -10.75 -1.33 7.94
N ASN A 29 -11.57 -0.78 7.05
CA ASN A 29 -11.25 0.43 6.28
C ASN A 29 -11.04 1.66 7.18
N THR A 30 -11.85 1.82 8.23
CA THR A 30 -11.71 2.92 9.19
C THR A 30 -10.40 2.86 9.96
N LEU A 31 -9.94 1.67 10.36
CA LEU A 31 -8.67 1.48 11.06
C LEU A 31 -7.46 1.79 10.15
N ILE A 32 -7.60 1.63 8.84
CA ILE A 32 -6.56 1.87 7.83
C ILE A 32 -6.37 3.36 7.55
N GLY A 33 -7.44 4.16 7.62
CA GLY A 33 -7.35 5.62 7.59
C GLY A 33 -6.79 6.23 6.29
N ARG A 34 -6.93 5.54 5.15
CA ARG A 34 -6.76 6.14 3.81
C ARG A 34 -8.14 6.47 3.25
N ARG A 35 -8.34 7.71 2.77
CA ARG A 35 -9.39 7.97 1.78
C ARG A 35 -9.07 7.10 0.56
N GLU A 36 -10.09 6.42 0.03
CA GLU A 36 -10.07 5.34 -0.97
C GLU A 36 -9.92 3.91 -0.43
N ALA A 37 -10.90 3.51 0.39
CA ALA A 37 -11.55 2.23 0.14
C ALA A 37 -12.66 2.53 -0.88
N ILE A 38 -12.46 2.07 -2.11
CA ILE A 38 -13.44 2.14 -3.18
C ILE A 38 -14.77 1.60 -2.65
N VAL A 39 -15.79 2.46 -2.60
CA VAL A 39 -17.16 2.01 -2.88
C VAL A 39 -17.11 1.56 -4.32
N GLY A 40 -16.98 0.27 -4.49
CA GLY A 40 -17.20 -0.47 -5.71
C GLY A 40 -18.13 -1.56 -5.25
N GLU A 41 -19.40 -1.38 -5.57
CA GLU A 41 -20.37 -2.45 -5.54
C GLU A 41 -19.91 -3.51 -6.55
N GLU A 42 -19.07 -4.43 -6.09
CA GLU A 42 -19.05 -5.79 -6.60
C GLU A 42 -19.34 -6.68 -5.39
N HIS A 43 -20.63 -6.88 -5.17
CA HIS A 43 -21.13 -7.86 -4.24
C HIS A 43 -20.71 -9.26 -4.72
N GLY A 44 -19.95 -9.96 -3.89
CA GLY A 44 -19.68 -11.40 -4.02
C GLY A 44 -18.33 -11.73 -4.63
N LEU A 45 -17.66 -12.74 -4.06
CA LEU A 45 -16.51 -13.49 -4.62
C LEU A 45 -15.08 -13.01 -4.34
N THR A 46 -14.73 -12.70 -3.08
CA THR A 46 -13.35 -12.98 -2.62
C THR A 46 -13.37 -13.84 -1.37
N ARG A 47 -12.87 -15.07 -1.52
CA ARG A 47 -12.87 -16.14 -0.49
C ARG A 47 -11.67 -16.02 0.47
N ASP A 48 -10.82 -14.99 0.35
CA ASP A 48 -9.50 -14.89 1.00
C ASP A 48 -9.43 -13.75 2.03
N PHE A 49 -8.63 -13.94 3.09
CA PHE A 49 -8.39 -12.96 4.15
C PHE A 49 -7.68 -11.71 3.63
N GLN A 50 -8.15 -10.53 4.03
CA GLN A 50 -7.43 -9.28 3.78
C GLN A 50 -6.50 -8.98 4.96
N GLU A 51 -5.18 -9.07 4.76
CA GLU A 51 -4.17 -8.70 5.77
C GLU A 51 -3.61 -7.31 5.50
N ILE A 52 -3.52 -6.47 6.54
CA ILE A 52 -2.86 -5.16 6.44
C ILE A 52 -2.02 -4.84 7.68
N LYS A 53 -0.91 -4.14 7.48
CA LYS A 53 -0.06 -3.61 8.56
C LYS A 53 -0.42 -2.16 8.85
N PHE A 54 -0.55 -1.81 10.12
CA PHE A 54 -0.81 -0.44 10.58
C PHE A 54 -0.05 -0.15 11.87
N SER A 55 0.10 1.13 12.22
CA SER A 55 0.80 1.54 13.43
C SER A 55 -0.05 2.38 14.37
N ILE A 56 0.13 2.14 15.67
CA ILE A 56 -0.43 2.93 16.77
C ILE A 56 0.75 3.36 17.64
N ASP A 57 0.96 4.67 17.83
CA ASP A 57 2.03 5.24 18.66
C ASP A 57 3.41 4.57 18.42
N SER A 58 3.78 4.41 17.15
CA SER A 58 5.03 3.75 16.68
C SER A 58 5.10 2.22 16.85
N ASN A 59 4.10 1.57 17.45
CA ASN A 59 3.99 0.12 17.48
C ASN A 59 3.27 -0.39 16.23
N ASN A 60 3.80 -1.42 15.59
CA ASN A 60 3.23 -2.01 14.38
C ASN A 60 2.34 -3.21 14.73
N PHE A 61 1.18 -3.27 14.09
CA PHE A 61 0.18 -4.31 14.25
C PHE A 61 -0.22 -4.83 12.87
N LYS A 62 -0.75 -6.04 12.84
CA LYS A 62 -1.40 -6.63 11.66
C LYS A 62 -2.90 -6.74 11.93
N LEU A 63 -3.72 -6.41 10.93
CA LEU A 63 -5.17 -6.55 10.96
C LEU A 63 -5.60 -7.49 9.84
N LEU A 64 -6.41 -8.48 10.17
CA LEU A 64 -6.97 -9.45 9.23
C LEU A 64 -8.50 -9.32 9.20
N ASP A 65 -9.10 -9.14 8.02
CA ASP A 65 -10.56 -9.25 7.83
C ASP A 65 -10.90 -10.68 7.37
N THR A 66 -11.71 -11.38 8.16
CA THR A 66 -12.27 -12.68 7.75
C THR A 66 -13.45 -12.40 6.83
N ALA A 67 -13.20 -12.20 5.54
CA ALA A 67 -14.25 -11.90 4.58
C ALA A 67 -15.41 -12.91 4.70
N GLY A 68 -16.57 -12.44 5.17
CA GLY A 68 -17.87 -13.10 5.03
C GLY A 68 -18.04 -14.55 5.51
N ILE A 69 -17.12 -15.14 6.29
CA ILE A 69 -17.35 -16.49 6.85
C ILE A 69 -18.36 -16.36 7.99
N GLY A 70 -19.64 -16.32 7.62
CA GLY A 70 -20.68 -16.80 8.52
C GLY A 70 -20.29 -18.22 8.89
N LEU A 71 -20.13 -18.48 10.19
CA LEU A 71 -19.87 -19.81 10.74
C LEU A 71 -21.13 -20.68 10.58
N LYS A 72 -21.62 -20.84 9.34
CA LYS A 72 -22.69 -21.77 9.00
C LYS A 72 -22.10 -23.18 9.02
N LYS A 73 -22.70 -24.05 9.83
CA LYS A 73 -22.36 -25.48 9.94
C LYS A 73 -22.33 -26.21 8.58
N GLU A 74 -23.02 -25.71 7.56
CA GLU A 74 -23.18 -26.43 6.28
C GLU A 74 -21.98 -26.33 5.32
N LYS A 75 -20.96 -25.48 5.60
CA LYS A 75 -19.68 -25.47 4.85
C LYS A 75 -18.52 -26.09 5.65
N LEU A 76 -18.82 -27.08 6.49
CA LEU A 76 -17.87 -27.67 7.44
C LEU A 76 -16.85 -28.67 6.84
N ASN A 77 -16.87 -28.97 5.54
CA ASN A 77 -15.95 -29.93 4.91
C ASN A 77 -15.08 -29.29 3.80
N GLY A 78 -14.38 -28.19 4.10
CA GLY A 78 -13.50 -27.54 3.12
C GLY A 78 -12.28 -26.86 3.73
N ILE A 79 -11.18 -26.85 2.96
CA ILE A 79 -9.86 -26.25 3.23
C ILE A 79 -9.96 -24.82 3.83
N SER A 80 -10.98 -24.05 3.45
CA SER A 80 -11.26 -22.69 3.95
C SER A 80 -11.55 -22.61 5.46
N TYR A 81 -12.20 -23.62 6.04
CA TYR A 81 -12.50 -23.64 7.49
C TYR A 81 -11.22 -23.86 8.31
N LYS A 82 -10.35 -24.79 7.87
CA LYS A 82 -9.07 -25.06 8.52
C LYS A 82 -8.14 -23.85 8.54
N HIS A 83 -8.07 -23.10 7.43
CA HIS A 83 -7.30 -21.85 7.39
C HIS A 83 -7.86 -20.75 8.31
N THR A 84 -9.18 -20.67 8.43
CA THR A 84 -9.82 -19.73 9.38
C THR A 84 -9.44 -20.07 10.82
N LEU A 85 -9.44 -21.35 11.14
CA LEU A 85 -9.01 -21.84 12.45
C LEU A 85 -7.55 -21.55 12.75
N GLU A 86 -6.65 -21.80 11.79
CA GLU A 86 -5.23 -21.48 11.93
C GLU A 86 -5.01 -19.99 12.20
N LYS A 87 -5.79 -19.11 11.55
CA LYS A 87 -5.69 -17.66 11.75
C LYS A 87 -6.29 -17.18 13.06
N ILE A 88 -7.41 -17.76 13.50
CA ILE A 88 -7.98 -17.50 14.82
C ILE A 88 -7.02 -17.98 15.91
N ASP A 89 -6.36 -19.12 15.71
CA ASP A 89 -5.37 -19.63 16.66
C ASP A 89 -4.10 -18.77 16.67
N ALA A 90 -3.66 -18.26 15.52
CA ALA A 90 -2.52 -17.37 15.45
C ALA A 90 -2.79 -15.98 16.05
N ALA A 91 -4.04 -15.50 16.11
CA ALA A 91 -4.37 -14.14 16.54
C ALA A 91 -4.05 -13.85 18.02
N ASP A 92 -3.53 -12.65 18.31
CA ASP A 92 -3.32 -12.17 19.68
C ASP A 92 -4.57 -11.50 20.27
N LEU A 93 -5.41 -10.97 19.40
CA LEU A 93 -6.66 -10.29 19.74
C LEU A 93 -7.71 -10.55 18.66
N ILE A 94 -8.92 -10.90 19.09
CA ILE A 94 -10.07 -11.10 18.21
C ILE A 94 -11.06 -9.97 18.47
N PHE A 95 -11.42 -9.25 17.42
CA PHE A 95 -12.55 -8.34 17.43
C PHE A 95 -13.77 -9.09 16.89
N PHE A 96 -14.66 -9.47 17.78
CA PHE A 96 -15.93 -10.10 17.41
C PHE A 96 -16.98 -9.00 17.21
N LEU A 97 -17.44 -8.80 15.98
CA LEU A 97 -18.39 -7.76 15.62
C LEU A 97 -19.80 -8.31 15.49
N ILE A 98 -20.76 -7.61 16.08
CA ILE A 98 -22.19 -7.79 15.86
C ILE A 98 -22.85 -6.48 15.43
N ASP A 99 -24.04 -6.59 14.85
CA ASP A 99 -24.86 -5.45 14.46
C ASP A 99 -25.79 -5.03 15.60
N GLY A 100 -25.58 -3.85 16.18
CA GLY A 100 -26.39 -3.30 17.27
C GLY A 100 -27.73 -2.71 16.82
N SER A 101 -27.97 -2.57 15.51
CA SER A 101 -29.26 -2.09 15.00
C SER A 101 -30.35 -3.18 15.04
N ASN A 102 -29.94 -4.44 15.19
CA ASN A 102 -30.82 -5.61 15.16
C ASN A 102 -30.72 -6.39 16.48
N GLU A 103 -31.67 -7.30 16.70
CA GLU A 103 -31.56 -8.25 17.81
C GLU A 103 -30.44 -9.27 17.55
N ILE A 104 -29.98 -9.93 18.62
CA ILE A 104 -28.95 -10.96 18.53
C ILE A 104 -29.50 -12.13 17.73
N THR A 105 -28.80 -12.51 16.66
CA THR A 105 -29.24 -13.61 15.80
C THR A 105 -28.59 -14.93 16.21
N ILE A 106 -29.18 -16.05 15.78
CA ILE A 106 -28.61 -17.40 15.98
C ILE A 106 -27.18 -17.50 15.43
N GLU A 107 -26.87 -16.80 14.34
CA GLU A 107 -25.50 -16.74 13.80
C GLU A 107 -24.52 -16.04 14.75
N ASP A 108 -24.95 -15.01 15.47
CA ASP A 108 -24.14 -14.33 16.48
C ASP A 108 -23.88 -15.26 17.67
N TYR A 109 -24.90 -15.99 18.13
CA TYR A 109 -24.76 -17.04 19.14
C TYR A 109 -23.79 -18.14 18.73
N ASN A 110 -23.88 -18.62 17.48
CA ASN A 110 -22.97 -19.64 16.95
C ASN A 110 -21.53 -19.13 16.89
N CYS A 111 -21.31 -17.89 16.43
CA CYS A 111 -20.00 -17.26 16.44
C CYS A 111 -19.45 -17.12 17.86
N ALA A 112 -20.28 -16.66 18.81
CA ALA A 112 -19.92 -16.48 20.20
C ALA A 112 -19.49 -17.80 20.87
N ASN A 113 -20.31 -18.85 20.71
CA ASN A 113 -20.05 -20.20 21.20
C ASN A 113 -18.77 -20.80 20.60
N PHE A 114 -18.57 -20.58 19.30
CA PHE A 114 -17.39 -21.04 18.60
C PHE A 114 -16.12 -20.37 19.13
N LEU A 115 -16.11 -19.04 19.24
CA LEU A 115 -14.96 -18.28 19.73
C LEU A 115 -14.61 -18.61 21.19
N ARG A 116 -15.61 -18.90 22.04
CA ARG A 116 -15.38 -19.36 23.43
C ARG A 116 -14.56 -20.64 23.55
N LYS A 117 -14.68 -21.55 22.58
CA LYS A 117 -13.90 -22.79 22.57
C LYS A 117 -12.40 -22.54 22.39
N TYR A 118 -12.03 -21.40 21.82
CA TYR A 118 -10.66 -20.97 21.65
C TYR A 118 -10.30 -20.05 22.82
N LYS A 119 -9.33 -20.45 23.66
CA LYS A 119 -8.83 -19.66 24.82
C LYS A 119 -8.04 -18.41 24.36
N LYS A 120 -8.66 -17.55 23.55
CA LYS A 120 -8.08 -16.33 22.98
C LYS A 120 -8.72 -15.10 23.58
N LYS A 121 -8.02 -13.98 23.50
CA LYS A 121 -8.55 -12.67 23.91
C LYS A 121 -9.56 -12.21 22.86
N VAL A 122 -10.83 -12.17 23.23
CA VAL A 122 -11.92 -11.69 22.37
C VAL A 122 -12.49 -10.41 22.96
N VAL A 123 -12.66 -9.39 22.13
CA VAL A 123 -13.40 -8.18 22.46
C VAL A 123 -14.64 -8.14 21.58
N LEU A 124 -15.81 -8.14 22.23
CA LEU A 124 -17.08 -7.94 21.55
C LEU A 124 -17.24 -6.47 21.19
N ILE A 125 -17.48 -6.20 19.91
CA ILE A 125 -17.72 -4.89 19.34
C ILE A 125 -19.14 -4.85 18.80
N ILE A 126 -19.96 -3.94 19.34
CA ILE A 126 -21.30 -3.68 18.83
C ILE A 126 -21.22 -2.51 17.86
N ASN A 127 -21.43 -2.79 16.58
CA ASN A 127 -21.35 -1.81 15.51
C ASN A 127 -22.74 -1.26 15.14
N LYS A 128 -22.78 -0.16 14.38
CA LYS A 128 -24.00 0.50 13.88
C LYS A 128 -24.92 1.06 14.97
N VAL A 129 -24.36 1.45 16.11
CA VAL A 129 -25.13 1.95 17.25
C VAL A 129 -25.85 3.28 16.99
N GLU A 130 -25.54 3.95 15.87
CA GLU A 130 -26.24 5.13 15.37
C GLU A 130 -27.63 4.81 14.80
N LEU A 131 -27.91 3.54 14.46
CA LEU A 131 -29.15 3.14 13.76
C LEU A 131 -30.28 2.74 14.70
N LYS A 132 -30.02 2.64 16.01
CA LYS A 132 -31.03 2.28 17.02
C LYS A 132 -30.75 3.04 18.32
N GLU A 133 -31.74 3.77 18.81
CA GLU A 133 -31.60 4.57 20.05
C GLU A 133 -31.55 3.71 21.33
N SER A 134 -31.97 2.44 21.26
CA SER A 134 -31.94 1.50 22.37
C SER A 134 -30.52 1.24 22.88
N LYS A 135 -30.31 1.46 24.19
CA LYS A 135 -28.98 1.50 24.84
C LYS A 135 -28.58 0.20 25.54
N ASN A 136 -29.35 -0.91 25.44
CA ASN A 136 -29.03 -2.14 26.18
C ASN A 136 -27.93 -3.00 25.52
N TYR A 137 -26.89 -2.36 25.00
CA TYR A 137 -25.71 -2.99 24.46
C TYR A 137 -24.98 -3.84 25.51
N LYS A 138 -25.01 -3.41 26.78
CA LYS A 138 -24.50 -4.21 27.89
C LYS A 138 -25.21 -5.55 28.00
N GLY A 139 -26.56 -5.56 27.97
CA GLY A 139 -27.35 -6.79 27.99
C GLY A 139 -26.95 -7.76 26.89
N MET A 140 -26.80 -7.27 25.65
CA MET A 140 -26.34 -8.08 24.51
C MET A 140 -24.97 -8.73 24.76
N GLY A 141 -24.06 -8.00 25.40
CA GLY A 141 -22.73 -8.52 25.72
C GLY A 141 -22.74 -9.59 26.81
N TYR A 142 -23.57 -9.45 27.83
CA TYR A 142 -23.78 -10.49 28.85
C TYR A 142 -24.48 -11.73 28.28
N GLU A 143 -25.52 -11.53 27.47
CA GLU A 143 -26.26 -12.59 26.78
C GLU A 143 -25.36 -13.43 25.88
N LEU A 144 -24.46 -12.78 25.13
CA LEU A 144 -23.45 -13.46 24.33
C LEU A 144 -22.24 -13.95 25.14
N GLY A 145 -22.19 -13.76 26.46
CA GLY A 145 -21.11 -14.25 27.32
C GLY A 145 -19.75 -13.56 27.16
N TYR A 146 -19.74 -12.30 26.69
CA TYR A 146 -18.53 -11.46 26.53
C TYR A 146 -18.51 -10.23 27.45
N GLY A 147 -19.46 -10.12 28.38
CA GLY A 147 -19.50 -9.06 29.38
C GLY A 147 -19.75 -7.69 28.77
N ASN A 148 -18.98 -6.68 29.17
CA ASN A 148 -19.15 -5.31 28.69
C ASN A 148 -18.59 -5.13 27.26
N PRO A 149 -19.45 -4.91 26.25
CA PRO A 149 -18.98 -4.74 24.87
C PRO A 149 -18.54 -3.32 24.57
N VAL A 150 -17.79 -3.17 23.48
CA VAL A 150 -17.35 -1.89 22.95
C VAL A 150 -18.32 -1.45 21.85
N SER A 151 -19.07 -0.38 22.10
CA SER A 151 -20.00 0.20 21.13
C SER A 151 -19.30 1.16 20.17
N ILE A 152 -19.52 1.01 18.87
CA ILE A 152 -18.96 1.90 17.84
C ILE A 152 -19.95 2.18 16.70
N THR A 153 -19.73 3.30 16.04
CA THR A 153 -20.21 3.55 14.67
C THR A 153 -19.01 3.42 13.74
N ALA A 154 -18.79 2.27 13.10
CA ALA A 154 -17.55 2.01 12.35
C ALA A 154 -17.24 3.05 11.26
N LYS A 155 -18.26 3.74 10.70
CA LYS A 155 -18.07 4.83 9.71
C LYS A 155 -17.59 6.15 10.33
N SER A 156 -17.66 6.30 11.65
CA SER A 156 -17.32 7.55 12.32
C SER A 156 -15.81 7.74 12.47
N LYS A 157 -15.38 9.00 12.60
CA LYS A 157 -13.97 9.32 12.90
C LYS A 157 -13.54 8.84 14.30
N SER A 158 -14.49 8.72 15.24
CA SER A 158 -14.22 8.28 16.62
C SER A 158 -13.99 6.77 16.73
N ALA A 159 -14.57 5.94 15.84
CA ALA A 159 -14.40 4.49 15.88
C ALA A 159 -12.95 4.05 15.81
N ARG A 160 -12.11 4.76 15.03
CA ARG A 160 -10.67 4.48 14.97
C ARG A 160 -9.97 4.69 16.31
N LEU A 161 -10.29 5.79 17.01
CA LEU A 161 -9.70 6.11 18.30
C LEU A 161 -10.13 5.08 19.36
N ILE A 162 -11.42 4.73 19.39
CA ILE A 162 -11.97 3.73 20.30
C ILE A 162 -11.27 2.39 20.08
N ALA A 163 -11.22 1.90 18.84
CA ALA A 163 -10.56 0.64 18.52
C ALA A 163 -9.06 0.66 18.85
N TYR A 164 -8.36 1.79 18.64
CA TYR A 164 -6.95 1.92 19.04
C TYR A 164 -6.77 1.86 20.55
N ASN A 165 -7.66 2.48 21.33
CA ASN A 165 -7.61 2.41 22.79
C ASN A 165 -7.83 0.99 23.29
N VAL A 166 -8.77 0.24 22.70
CA VAL A 166 -8.97 -1.19 22.99
C VAL A 166 -7.72 -1.98 22.64
N ILE A 167 -7.13 -1.78 21.46
CA ILE A 167 -5.90 -2.50 21.08
C ILE A 167 -4.80 -2.25 22.11
N LYS A 168 -4.60 -0.99 22.53
CA LYS A 168 -3.59 -0.63 23.55
C LYS A 168 -3.86 -1.26 24.91
N SER A 169 -5.12 -1.43 25.31
CA SER A 169 -5.46 -2.00 26.63
C SER A 169 -5.24 -3.51 26.68
N PHE A 170 -5.46 -4.23 25.57
CA PHE A 170 -5.33 -5.69 25.51
C PHE A 170 -3.96 -6.18 25.04
N LEU A 171 -3.36 -5.43 24.13
CA LEU A 171 -2.01 -5.66 23.62
C LEU A 171 -1.11 -4.62 24.26
N LYS A 172 -0.55 -4.97 25.43
CA LYS A 172 0.57 -4.21 25.98
C LYS A 172 1.60 -4.07 24.87
N PRO A 173 2.14 -2.86 24.59
CA PRO A 173 3.31 -2.77 23.76
C PRO A 173 4.36 -3.61 24.47
N LYS A 174 4.61 -4.83 23.98
CA LYS A 174 5.90 -5.45 24.22
C LYS A 174 6.84 -4.42 23.62
N ILE A 175 7.57 -3.73 24.48
CA ILE A 175 8.79 -3.06 24.06
C ILE A 175 9.58 -4.21 23.44
N TYR A 176 9.45 -4.38 22.13
CA TYR A 176 10.40 -5.13 21.36
C TYR A 176 11.65 -4.30 21.54
N ASN A 177 12.44 -4.66 22.55
CA ASN A 177 13.69 -4.02 22.86
C ASN A 177 14.48 -4.01 21.56
N GLN A 178 14.54 -2.84 20.90
CA GLN A 178 15.44 -2.61 19.79
C GLN A 178 16.89 -2.87 20.20
N ASN A 179 17.16 -2.93 21.51
CA ASN A 179 18.46 -3.26 22.09
C ASN A 179 18.84 -4.74 21.97
N ASN A 180 17.89 -5.69 21.80
CA ASN A 180 18.24 -7.09 21.48
C ASN A 180 18.39 -7.34 19.98
N LEU A 181 18.12 -6.34 19.14
CA LEU A 181 18.54 -6.30 17.73
C LEU A 181 19.91 -5.62 17.55
N ALA A 182 20.48 -5.02 18.60
CA ALA A 182 21.78 -4.38 18.52
C ALA A 182 22.95 -5.37 18.63
N ASN A 183 22.75 -6.53 19.28
CA ASN A 183 23.82 -7.51 19.55
C ASN A 183 23.58 -8.92 18.98
N LYS A 184 22.56 -9.11 18.15
CA LYS A 184 22.55 -10.22 17.18
C LYS A 184 22.96 -9.62 15.85
N THR A 185 24.19 -9.93 15.47
CA THR A 185 24.76 -9.89 14.11
C THR A 185 23.87 -9.20 13.07
N LYS A 186 24.39 -8.13 12.45
CA LYS A 186 23.90 -7.51 11.21
C LYS A 186 23.71 -8.55 10.09
N GLU A 187 22.73 -9.43 10.20
CA GLU A 187 22.12 -10.07 9.05
C GLU A 187 21.24 -8.99 8.44
N SER A 188 21.74 -8.41 7.35
CA SER A 188 21.04 -7.41 6.57
C SER A 188 19.61 -7.86 6.31
N GLU A 189 18.61 -7.18 6.87
CA GLU A 189 17.23 -7.29 6.42
C GLU A 189 17.21 -7.03 4.91
N VAL A 190 17.00 -8.09 4.12
CA VAL A 190 17.00 -8.00 2.67
C VAL A 190 15.75 -7.22 2.26
N ASP A 191 15.94 -6.01 1.72
CA ASP A 191 14.83 -5.15 1.32
C ASP A 191 14.08 -5.80 0.15
N LYS A 192 12.78 -6.03 0.34
CA LYS A 192 11.89 -6.55 -0.70
C LYS A 192 11.31 -5.42 -1.55
N ILE A 193 11.44 -5.50 -2.87
CA ILE A 193 10.91 -4.54 -3.84
C ILE A 193 9.87 -5.24 -4.72
N THR A 194 8.63 -4.78 -4.65
CA THR A 194 7.58 -5.31 -5.53
C THR A 194 7.51 -4.56 -6.85
N ILE A 195 7.56 -5.29 -7.96
CA ILE A 195 7.56 -4.77 -9.33
C ILE A 195 6.26 -5.19 -10.04
N SER A 196 5.71 -4.30 -10.88
CA SER A 196 4.75 -4.68 -11.93
C SER A 196 5.30 -4.28 -13.31
N ILE A 197 5.06 -5.09 -14.34
CA ILE A 197 5.47 -4.82 -15.73
C ILE A 197 4.23 -4.57 -16.58
N SER A 198 4.18 -3.43 -17.24
CA SER A 198 3.02 -2.87 -17.93
C SER A 198 3.41 -2.35 -19.32
N GLY A 199 2.45 -2.24 -20.25
CA GLY A 199 2.68 -1.69 -21.60
C GLY A 199 1.88 -2.40 -22.69
N LYS A 200 1.92 -1.89 -23.92
CA LYS A 200 1.14 -2.42 -25.05
C LYS A 200 1.48 -3.85 -25.44
N PRO A 201 0.55 -4.58 -26.09
CA PRO A 201 0.88 -5.81 -26.80
C PRO A 201 2.13 -5.64 -27.68
N ASN A 202 2.97 -6.68 -27.75
CA ASN A 202 4.13 -6.75 -28.65
C ASN A 202 5.28 -5.74 -28.40
N THR A 203 5.25 -4.97 -27.30
CA THR A 203 6.39 -4.12 -26.89
C THR A 203 7.57 -4.91 -26.29
N GLY A 204 7.41 -6.23 -26.11
CA GLY A 204 8.44 -7.11 -25.55
C GLY A 204 8.42 -7.27 -24.03
N LYS A 205 7.28 -7.01 -23.39
CA LYS A 205 7.06 -7.26 -21.95
C LYS A 205 7.41 -8.69 -21.52
N SER A 206 6.93 -9.70 -22.26
CA SER A 206 7.19 -11.11 -21.95
C SER A 206 8.67 -11.47 -22.11
N THR A 207 9.34 -10.89 -23.12
CA THR A 207 10.79 -11.04 -23.31
C THR A 207 11.55 -10.42 -22.15
N LEU A 208 11.17 -9.21 -21.72
CA LEU A 208 11.78 -8.53 -20.57
C LEU A 208 11.57 -9.30 -19.28
N PHE A 209 10.34 -9.79 -19.07
CA PHE A 209 10.00 -10.66 -17.95
C PHE A 209 10.87 -11.91 -17.91
N ASN A 210 10.96 -12.66 -19.02
CA ASN A 210 11.81 -13.85 -19.11
C ASN A 210 13.30 -13.52 -18.93
N ASN A 211 13.76 -12.34 -19.33
CA ASN A 211 15.14 -11.93 -19.11
C ASN A 211 15.43 -11.66 -17.62
N ILE A 212 14.49 -11.01 -16.92
CA ILE A 212 14.66 -10.67 -15.49
C ILE A 212 14.47 -11.91 -14.61
N TYR A 213 13.40 -12.67 -14.84
CA TYR A 213 12.92 -13.76 -13.98
C TYR A 213 13.19 -15.16 -14.54
N GLY A 214 13.47 -15.29 -15.83
CA GLY A 214 13.71 -16.60 -16.46
C GLY A 214 15.15 -17.11 -16.27
N SER A 215 15.27 -18.44 -16.29
CA SER A 215 16.49 -19.27 -16.36
C SER A 215 17.36 -19.51 -15.11
N LYS A 216 17.05 -18.99 -13.91
CA LYS A 216 17.54 -19.59 -12.64
C LYS A 216 16.44 -19.56 -11.59
N ARG A 217 15.72 -20.67 -11.47
CA ARG A 217 14.88 -20.97 -10.31
C ARG A 217 15.81 -20.95 -9.10
N VAL A 218 15.71 -19.95 -8.23
CA VAL A 218 16.31 -20.10 -6.90
C VAL A 218 15.51 -21.20 -6.23
N ILE A 219 16.19 -22.32 -5.98
CA ILE A 219 15.68 -23.47 -5.25
C ILE A 219 15.10 -22.93 -3.95
N VAL A 220 13.82 -23.23 -3.74
CA VAL A 220 13.14 -22.97 -2.48
C VAL A 220 13.91 -23.71 -1.39
N SER A 221 14.16 -23.04 -0.26
CA SER A 221 14.69 -23.65 0.96
C SER A 221 14.09 -25.05 1.18
N PRO A 222 14.86 -26.06 1.63
CA PRO A 222 14.42 -27.46 1.73
C PRO A 222 13.40 -27.73 2.86
N GLU A 223 12.64 -26.72 3.29
CA GLU A 223 11.58 -26.90 4.27
C GLU A 223 10.33 -27.48 3.58
N ALA A 224 10.05 -28.74 3.90
CA ALA A 224 8.90 -29.48 3.40
C ALA A 224 7.58 -28.78 3.82
N GLY A 225 6.88 -28.19 2.84
CA GLY A 225 5.58 -27.57 3.09
C GLY A 225 5.03 -26.65 2.00
N THR A 226 5.53 -26.73 0.76
CA THR A 226 5.07 -25.85 -0.33
C THR A 226 3.73 -26.31 -0.90
N THR A 227 2.62 -25.88 -0.30
CA THR A 227 1.28 -26.03 -0.90
C THR A 227 0.86 -24.76 -1.64
N ARG A 228 0.81 -24.90 -2.98
CA ARG A 228 -0.15 -24.36 -3.95
C ARG A 228 -0.91 -23.08 -3.54
N ASP A 229 -0.34 -21.91 -3.85
CA ASP A 229 -1.11 -20.71 -4.25
C ASP A 229 -0.17 -19.63 -4.81
N SER A 230 -0.40 -19.22 -6.07
CA SER A 230 0.35 -18.21 -6.84
C SER A 230 1.89 -18.38 -6.85
N VAL A 231 2.45 -18.80 -7.99
CA VAL A 231 3.91 -18.80 -8.21
C VAL A 231 4.41 -17.35 -8.20
N LYS A 232 4.87 -16.89 -7.03
CA LYS A 232 5.61 -15.64 -6.86
C LYS A 232 7.00 -15.83 -7.42
N GLU A 233 7.39 -14.96 -8.35
CA GLU A 233 8.71 -15.00 -8.96
C GLU A 233 9.60 -13.98 -8.26
N GLU A 234 10.63 -14.50 -7.59
CA GLU A 234 11.57 -13.72 -6.82
C GLU A 234 12.97 -13.78 -7.44
N VAL A 235 13.64 -12.64 -7.45
CA VAL A 235 15.02 -12.51 -7.94
C VAL A 235 15.86 -11.78 -6.89
N ASN A 236 16.95 -12.43 -6.47
CA ASN A 236 17.94 -11.80 -5.60
C ASN A 236 18.93 -10.99 -6.43
N PHE A 237 19.14 -9.72 -6.08
CA PHE A 237 20.13 -8.86 -6.73
C PHE A 237 20.63 -7.76 -5.78
N LYS A 238 21.95 -7.65 -5.59
CA LYS A 238 22.62 -6.64 -4.75
C LYS A 238 21.98 -6.44 -3.36
N ASN A 239 21.67 -7.53 -2.66
CA ASN A 239 21.00 -7.55 -1.34
C ASN A 239 19.55 -7.04 -1.33
N TYR A 240 18.85 -7.11 -2.46
CA TYR A 240 17.41 -6.89 -2.57
C TYR A 240 16.72 -8.13 -3.14
N ILE A 241 15.51 -8.43 -2.64
CA ILE A 241 14.59 -9.40 -3.24
C ILE A 241 13.61 -8.64 -4.11
N PHE A 242 13.63 -8.89 -5.40
CA PHE A 242 12.66 -8.34 -6.34
C PHE A 242 11.53 -9.35 -6.55
N GLU A 243 10.30 -8.97 -6.21
CA GLU A 243 9.10 -9.80 -6.38
C GLU A 243 8.22 -9.21 -7.47
N LEU A 244 7.85 -10.04 -8.45
CA LEU A 244 6.86 -9.64 -9.43
C LEU A 244 5.45 -9.83 -8.89
N ILE A 245 4.62 -8.78 -9.01
CA ILE A 245 3.19 -8.88 -8.70
C ILE A 245 2.45 -9.42 -9.91
N ASP A 246 1.90 -10.62 -9.70
CA ASP A 246 0.97 -11.41 -10.52
C ASP A 246 0.55 -10.80 -11.86
N THR A 247 1.22 -11.23 -12.94
CA THR A 247 0.89 -10.87 -14.31
C THR A 247 0.14 -12.03 -15.00
N ALA A 248 -1.17 -12.15 -14.77
CA ALA A 248 -2.02 -13.06 -15.54
C ALA A 248 -1.90 -12.84 -17.06
N GLY A 249 -1.60 -11.60 -17.49
CA GLY A 249 -1.38 -11.23 -18.89
C GLY A 249 -0.03 -11.66 -19.50
N VAL A 250 1.00 -11.94 -18.70
CA VAL A 250 2.30 -12.44 -19.21
C VAL A 250 2.30 -13.97 -19.30
N LYS A 251 1.63 -14.66 -18.36
CA LYS A 251 1.53 -16.13 -18.32
C LYS A 251 0.55 -16.74 -19.33
N LYS A 252 -0.54 -16.05 -19.70
CA LYS A 252 -1.57 -16.61 -20.60
C LYS A 252 -1.11 -16.83 -22.06
N LYS A 253 -0.01 -16.22 -22.52
CA LYS A 253 0.46 -16.41 -23.91
C LYS A 253 1.30 -17.67 -24.16
N THR A 254 1.71 -18.40 -23.13
CA THR A 254 2.43 -19.68 -23.29
C THR A 254 1.50 -20.89 -23.38
N LYS A 255 0.20 -20.71 -23.16
CA LYS A 255 -0.81 -21.76 -23.42
C LYS A 255 -1.90 -21.20 -24.33
N THR A 256 -1.80 -21.57 -25.60
CA THR A 256 -2.78 -21.54 -26.68
C THR A 256 -4.21 -21.13 -26.27
N ILE A 257 -4.66 -19.93 -26.64
CA ILE A 257 -6.09 -19.62 -26.83
C ILE A 257 -6.23 -18.69 -28.04
N LYS A 258 -6.92 -19.20 -29.05
CA LYS A 258 -7.42 -18.49 -30.23
C LYS A 258 -8.76 -17.83 -29.86
N SER A 259 -8.76 -16.57 -29.44
CA SER A 259 -9.96 -15.74 -29.45
C SER A 259 -9.57 -14.27 -29.58
N GLU A 260 -10.20 -13.57 -30.53
CA GLU A 260 -9.97 -12.15 -30.81
C GLU A 260 -10.54 -11.22 -29.74
N VAL A 261 -11.44 -11.75 -28.91
CA VAL A 261 -12.22 -11.00 -27.91
C VAL A 261 -11.46 -10.83 -26.58
N ASP A 262 -10.47 -11.68 -26.28
CA ASP A 262 -9.65 -11.61 -25.05
C ASP A 262 -8.42 -10.68 -25.15
N ARG A 263 -8.20 -10.06 -26.31
CA ARG A 263 -7.03 -9.18 -26.53
C ARG A 263 -7.12 -7.85 -25.77
N SER A 264 -8.33 -7.47 -25.34
CA SER A 264 -8.64 -6.17 -24.74
C SER A 264 -8.61 -6.16 -23.20
N SER A 265 -8.73 -7.33 -22.55
CA SER A 265 -8.96 -7.45 -21.10
C SER A 265 -7.69 -7.54 -20.24
N ASN A 266 -6.50 -7.60 -20.84
CA ASN A 266 -5.22 -7.78 -20.14
C ASN A 266 -4.33 -6.52 -20.14
N TYR A 267 -4.90 -5.34 -20.40
CA TYR A 267 -4.08 -4.14 -20.56
C TYR A 267 -3.46 -3.72 -19.21
N PHE A 268 -4.22 -3.75 -18.10
CA PHE A 268 -3.73 -3.54 -16.72
C PHE A 268 -4.70 -4.11 -15.69
N SER A 269 -4.19 -4.71 -14.61
CA SER A 269 -4.95 -4.76 -13.37
C SER A 269 -4.54 -3.55 -12.51
N ARG A 270 -5.45 -2.59 -12.31
CA ARG A 270 -5.23 -1.48 -11.34
C ARG A 270 -4.80 -2.01 -9.95
N LYS A 271 -5.22 -3.24 -9.62
CA LYS A 271 -4.78 -3.98 -8.43
C LYS A 271 -3.25 -4.13 -8.39
N GLU A 272 -2.61 -4.58 -9.46
CA GLU A 272 -1.16 -4.81 -9.53
C GLU A 272 -0.39 -3.51 -9.27
N ILE A 273 -0.79 -2.42 -9.92
CA ILE A 273 -0.20 -1.08 -9.74
C ILE A 273 -0.32 -0.62 -8.28
N ARG A 274 -1.46 -0.88 -7.64
CA ARG A 274 -1.70 -0.52 -6.22
C ARG A 274 -0.87 -1.35 -5.23
N TYR A 275 -0.33 -2.50 -5.61
CA TYR A 275 0.55 -3.28 -4.73
C TYR A 275 2.03 -3.11 -5.07
N ALA A 276 2.36 -2.62 -6.27
CA ALA A 276 3.73 -2.39 -6.69
C ALA A 276 4.42 -1.26 -5.89
N ASN A 277 5.72 -1.37 -5.70
CA ASN A 277 6.57 -0.26 -5.31
C ASN A 277 7.02 0.51 -6.56
N VAL A 278 7.46 -0.24 -7.58
CA VAL A 278 7.92 0.29 -8.86
C VAL A 278 7.12 -0.34 -9.99
N VAL A 279 6.57 0.47 -10.89
CA VAL A 279 5.91 0.00 -12.11
C VAL A 279 6.82 0.27 -13.31
N ILE A 280 7.11 -0.78 -14.07
CA ILE A 280 7.90 -0.71 -15.29
C ILE A 280 6.93 -0.60 -16.47
N ILE A 281 7.00 0.49 -17.23
CA ILE A 281 6.21 0.66 -18.45
C ILE A 281 7.11 0.41 -19.65
N VAL A 282 6.78 -0.62 -20.43
CA VAL A 282 7.57 -1.05 -21.60
C VAL A 282 6.95 -0.51 -22.88
N PHE A 283 7.72 0.32 -23.57
CA PHE A 283 7.45 0.89 -24.88
C PHE A 283 8.29 0.17 -25.94
N ASP A 284 7.77 0.11 -27.16
CA ASP A 284 8.61 -0.15 -28.34
C ASP A 284 9.23 1.18 -28.78
N ALA A 285 10.56 1.25 -28.85
CA ALA A 285 11.26 2.48 -29.21
C ALA A 285 11.01 2.95 -30.66
N ASN A 286 10.45 2.09 -31.52
CA ASN A 286 10.15 2.39 -32.92
C ASN A 286 8.71 2.87 -33.14
N LEU A 287 7.86 2.81 -32.11
CA LEU A 287 6.45 3.18 -32.21
C LEU A 287 6.14 4.49 -31.46
N PRO A 288 5.17 5.28 -31.93
CA PRO A 288 4.73 6.47 -31.22
C PRO A 288 4.00 6.13 -29.92
N PHE A 289 4.10 7.05 -28.95
CA PHE A 289 3.29 7.00 -27.73
C PHE A 289 1.81 7.08 -28.06
N THR A 290 1.00 6.35 -27.31
CA THR A 290 -0.47 6.54 -27.34
C THR A 290 -0.98 7.20 -26.08
N ASN A 291 -2.14 7.86 -26.20
CA ASN A 291 -2.86 8.45 -25.07
C ASN A 291 -3.13 7.44 -23.94
N VAL A 292 -3.31 6.17 -24.26
CA VAL A 292 -3.57 5.12 -23.25
C VAL A 292 -2.35 4.88 -22.36
N GLU A 293 -1.14 4.84 -22.93
CA GLU A 293 0.10 4.66 -22.15
C GLU A 293 0.43 5.91 -21.31
N LEU A 294 0.17 7.09 -21.84
CA LEU A 294 0.31 8.36 -21.12
C LEU A 294 -0.67 8.44 -19.94
N SER A 295 -1.93 8.03 -20.17
CA SER A 295 -2.96 7.96 -19.13
C SER A 295 -2.58 6.97 -18.03
N LEU A 296 -2.07 5.79 -18.39
CA LEU A 296 -1.55 4.81 -17.44
C LEU A 296 -0.44 5.43 -16.58
N ALA A 297 0.54 6.06 -17.21
CA ALA A 297 1.68 6.58 -16.50
C ALA A 297 1.27 7.70 -15.53
N ASN A 298 0.33 8.57 -15.93
CA ASN A 298 -0.31 9.52 -15.02
C ASN A 298 -1.06 8.84 -13.88
N TYR A 299 -1.78 7.75 -14.14
CA TYR A 299 -2.45 6.96 -13.11
C TYR A 299 -1.45 6.40 -12.07
N ILE A 300 -0.34 5.81 -12.52
CA ILE A 300 0.75 5.29 -11.65
C ILE A 300 1.32 6.40 -10.75
N ILE A 301 1.55 7.58 -11.34
CA ILE A 301 2.06 8.76 -10.64
C ILE A 301 1.06 9.26 -9.58
N ASN A 302 -0.22 9.31 -9.92
CA ASN A 302 -1.29 9.75 -9.01
C ASN A 302 -1.47 8.78 -7.84
N GLU A 303 -1.39 7.48 -8.10
CA GLU A 303 -1.32 6.43 -7.08
C GLU A 303 -0.10 6.59 -6.15
N GLY A 304 0.92 7.31 -6.61
CA GLY A 304 2.14 7.60 -5.86
C GLY A 304 3.18 6.48 -5.96
N ARG A 305 3.16 5.71 -7.04
CA ARG A 305 4.11 4.63 -7.30
C ARG A 305 5.31 5.14 -8.06
N ALA A 306 6.47 4.57 -7.78
CA ALA A 306 7.64 4.82 -8.61
C ALA A 306 7.40 4.25 -10.01
N VAL A 307 7.93 4.93 -11.03
CA VAL A 307 7.77 4.53 -12.43
C VAL A 307 9.14 4.46 -13.09
N LEU A 308 9.35 3.42 -13.90
CA LEU A 308 10.49 3.26 -14.79
C LEU A 308 9.97 3.11 -16.22
N LEU A 309 10.37 4.01 -17.11
CA LEU A 309 10.05 3.90 -18.53
C LEU A 309 11.14 3.09 -19.23
N VAL A 310 10.73 2.05 -19.95
CA VAL A 310 11.64 1.14 -20.66
C VAL A 310 11.34 1.22 -22.15
N PHE A 311 12.30 1.74 -22.91
CA PHE A 311 12.27 1.79 -24.36
C PHE A 311 12.97 0.56 -24.92
N ASN A 312 12.18 -0.46 -25.25
CA ASN A 312 12.66 -1.75 -25.73
C ASN A 312 12.88 -1.74 -27.25
N LYS A 313 13.56 -2.78 -27.77
CA LYS A 313 13.98 -2.93 -29.17
C LYS A 313 14.91 -1.80 -29.65
N TRP A 314 15.69 -1.25 -28.72
CA TRP A 314 16.64 -0.17 -29.00
C TRP A 314 17.78 -0.60 -29.96
N ASP A 315 17.98 -1.90 -30.13
CA ASP A 315 18.88 -2.48 -31.12
C ASP A 315 18.45 -2.20 -32.57
N LEU A 316 17.14 -2.06 -32.83
CA LEU A 316 16.58 -1.81 -34.17
C LEU A 316 16.60 -0.31 -34.56
N VAL A 317 16.90 0.58 -33.61
CA VAL A 317 16.90 2.02 -33.84
C VAL A 317 18.20 2.45 -34.54
N LYS A 318 18.08 3.09 -35.70
CA LYS A 318 19.22 3.60 -36.48
C LYS A 318 19.81 4.88 -35.87
N GLU A 319 19.07 5.99 -35.90
CA GLU A 319 19.53 7.31 -35.41
C GLU A 319 19.38 7.47 -33.89
N LYS A 320 20.04 6.60 -33.11
CA LYS A 320 19.86 6.48 -31.65
C LYS A 320 19.94 7.81 -30.90
N SER A 321 20.91 8.67 -31.22
CA SER A 321 21.10 9.96 -30.53
C SER A 321 19.97 10.95 -30.80
N LYS A 322 19.42 10.97 -32.01
CA LYS A 322 18.31 11.85 -32.38
C LYS A 322 17.01 11.34 -31.77
N VAL A 323 16.70 10.06 -31.98
CA VAL A 323 15.48 9.41 -31.45
C VAL A 323 15.43 9.49 -29.92
N LYS A 324 16.58 9.31 -29.24
CA LYS A 324 16.66 9.45 -27.78
C LYS A 324 16.30 10.87 -27.32
N ARG A 325 16.81 11.91 -28.00
CA ARG A 325 16.48 13.31 -27.67
C ARG A 325 14.99 13.59 -27.90
N GLU A 326 14.43 13.11 -29.00
CA GLU A 326 13.00 13.27 -29.30
C GLU A 326 12.11 12.58 -28.26
N ILE A 327 12.45 11.34 -27.88
CA ILE A 327 11.74 10.59 -26.84
C ILE A 327 11.79 11.33 -25.50
N LEU A 328 12.97 11.75 -25.06
CA LEU A 328 13.12 12.45 -23.78
C LEU A 328 12.40 13.80 -23.76
N SER A 329 12.42 14.54 -24.87
CA SER A 329 11.67 15.78 -25.03
C SER A 329 10.16 15.55 -24.90
N LYS A 330 9.63 14.53 -25.60
CA LYS A 330 8.21 14.13 -25.51
C LYS A 330 7.80 13.69 -24.09
N ILE A 331 8.64 12.91 -23.41
CA ILE A 331 8.39 12.50 -22.03
C ILE A 331 8.26 13.74 -21.13
N ASN A 332 9.20 14.69 -21.23
CA ASN A 332 9.16 15.91 -20.42
C ASN A 332 7.95 16.80 -20.72
N SER A 333 7.42 16.79 -21.95
CA SER A 333 6.17 17.50 -22.27
C SER A 333 4.93 16.81 -21.69
N TYR A 334 4.88 15.47 -21.70
CA TYR A 334 3.72 14.72 -21.21
C TYR A 334 3.69 14.58 -19.68
N PHE A 335 4.85 14.36 -19.05
CA PHE A 335 4.99 14.19 -17.61
C PHE A 335 5.30 15.51 -16.90
N PHE A 336 4.48 16.53 -17.15
CA PHE A 336 4.75 17.87 -16.62
C PHE A 336 5.01 17.82 -15.09
N ASP A 337 4.24 17.03 -14.32
CA ASP A 337 4.28 16.96 -12.85
C ASP A 337 5.44 16.16 -12.23
N ILE A 338 6.19 15.43 -13.06
CA ILE A 338 7.43 14.74 -12.71
C ILE A 338 8.46 15.00 -13.80
N LYS A 339 9.40 15.89 -13.53
CA LYS A 339 10.58 16.05 -14.39
C LYS A 339 11.52 14.87 -14.24
N ASP A 340 12.20 14.55 -15.33
CA ASP A 340 13.29 13.58 -15.41
C ASP A 340 12.85 12.18 -14.98
N VAL A 341 11.69 11.75 -15.49
CA VAL A 341 11.19 10.39 -15.27
C VAL A 341 12.26 9.39 -15.72
N PRO A 342 12.68 8.46 -14.84
CA PRO A 342 13.73 7.50 -15.14
C PRO A 342 13.37 6.71 -16.39
N SER A 343 14.23 6.80 -17.39
CA SER A 343 14.01 6.23 -18.72
C SER A 343 15.24 5.45 -19.14
N VAL A 344 15.04 4.20 -19.54
CA VAL A 344 16.13 3.30 -19.96
C VAL A 344 15.86 2.76 -21.35
N PHE A 345 16.90 2.72 -22.18
CA PHE A 345 16.85 2.28 -23.57
C PHE A 345 17.59 0.95 -23.69
N ILE A 346 16.87 -0.12 -24.00
CA ILE A 346 17.39 -1.49 -23.94
C ILE A 346 16.91 -2.34 -25.11
N SER A 347 17.53 -3.51 -25.23
CA SER A 347 16.97 -4.63 -25.97
C SER A 347 16.79 -5.79 -24.99
N ALA A 348 15.54 -6.17 -24.72
CA ALA A 348 15.19 -7.24 -23.79
C ALA A 348 15.73 -8.62 -24.23
N ILE A 349 16.11 -8.77 -25.49
CA ILE A 349 16.72 -9.98 -26.05
C ILE A 349 18.19 -10.11 -25.60
N LYS A 350 18.85 -9.00 -25.25
CA LYS A 350 20.27 -9.01 -24.82
C LYS A 350 20.43 -9.47 -23.35
N LYS A 351 21.50 -10.22 -23.07
CA LYS A 351 21.76 -10.83 -21.75
C LYS A 351 21.97 -9.81 -20.61
N ASN A 352 22.54 -8.63 -20.88
CA ASN A 352 22.83 -7.63 -19.84
C ASN A 352 21.61 -6.81 -19.38
N CYS A 353 20.44 -7.02 -19.97
CA CYS A 353 19.23 -6.25 -19.69
C CYS A 353 18.79 -6.34 -18.21
N LYS A 354 18.80 -7.53 -17.63
CA LYS A 354 18.41 -7.79 -16.24
C LYS A 354 19.10 -6.87 -15.23
N ASN A 355 20.43 -6.83 -15.26
CA ASN A 355 21.22 -6.07 -14.27
C ASN A 355 20.92 -4.58 -14.36
N ILE A 356 20.83 -4.04 -15.58
CA ILE A 356 20.51 -2.64 -15.84
C ILE A 356 19.14 -2.31 -15.23
N ILE A 357 18.11 -3.10 -15.54
CA ILE A 357 16.74 -2.85 -15.07
C ILE A 357 16.65 -2.93 -13.56
N LEU A 358 17.20 -3.98 -12.93
CA LEU A 358 17.15 -4.14 -11.48
C LEU A 358 17.93 -3.05 -10.74
N ASP A 359 19.05 -2.56 -11.30
CA ASP A 359 19.76 -1.41 -10.77
C ASP A 359 18.92 -0.12 -10.83
N TYR A 360 18.27 0.16 -11.97
CA TYR A 360 17.37 1.30 -12.08
C TYR A 360 16.21 1.19 -11.09
N VAL A 361 15.55 0.04 -11.01
CA VAL A 361 14.45 -0.20 -10.05
C VAL A 361 14.93 0.05 -8.63
N ARG A 362 16.11 -0.47 -8.24
CA ARG A 362 16.71 -0.24 -6.92
C ARG A 362 16.93 1.24 -6.65
N LEU A 363 17.56 1.97 -7.56
CA LEU A 363 17.86 3.39 -7.40
C LEU A 363 16.58 4.22 -7.25
N ILE A 364 15.57 3.94 -8.07
CA ILE A 364 14.27 4.62 -8.01
C ILE A 364 13.55 4.30 -6.70
N TYR A 365 13.56 3.03 -6.27
CA TYR A 365 12.98 2.61 -5.00
C TYR A 365 13.65 3.31 -3.81
N LEU A 366 14.99 3.39 -3.80
CA LEU A 366 15.76 4.08 -2.76
C LEU A 366 15.37 5.56 -2.65
N LYS A 367 15.30 6.27 -3.80
CA LYS A 367 14.80 7.65 -3.86
C LYS A 367 13.35 7.73 -3.38
N TRP A 368 12.49 6.82 -3.85
CA TRP A 368 11.08 6.80 -3.53
C TRP A 368 10.78 6.48 -2.06
N LYS A 369 11.68 5.84 -1.31
CA LYS A 369 11.50 5.57 0.13
C LYS A 369 12.24 6.55 1.05
N ILE A 370 12.90 7.56 0.50
CA ILE A 370 13.80 8.44 1.26
C ILE A 370 13.07 9.12 2.43
N LYS A 371 13.77 9.27 3.55
CA LYS A 371 13.34 10.03 4.72
C LYS A 371 14.31 11.18 4.94
N ILE A 372 13.81 12.41 4.85
CA ILE A 372 14.56 13.64 5.05
C ILE A 372 14.30 14.12 6.47
N LYS A 373 15.34 14.59 7.16
CA LYS A 373 15.20 15.11 8.52
C LYS A 373 14.35 16.37 8.52
N THR A 374 13.46 16.50 9.50
CA THR A 374 12.57 17.66 9.61
C THR A 374 13.36 18.96 9.82
N SER A 375 14.46 18.93 10.58
CA SER A 375 15.35 20.08 10.75
C SER A 375 15.92 20.56 9.42
N GLU A 376 16.44 19.64 8.62
CA GLU A 376 17.00 19.92 7.30
C GLU A 376 15.96 20.51 6.33
N LEU A 377 14.73 19.96 6.33
CA LEU A 377 13.62 20.50 5.53
C LEU A 377 13.26 21.93 5.94
N ASN A 378 13.21 22.22 7.24
CA ASN A 378 12.87 23.56 7.72
C ASN A 378 14.00 24.56 7.46
N GLN A 379 15.27 24.16 7.68
CA GLN A 379 16.42 25.01 7.38
C GLN A 379 16.44 25.40 5.90
N TRP A 380 16.24 24.43 5.00
CA TRP A 380 16.10 24.72 3.56
C TRP A 380 14.91 25.62 3.27
N MET A 381 13.72 25.32 3.81
CA MET A 381 12.52 26.14 3.56
C MET A 381 12.70 27.58 4.04
N HIS A 382 13.33 27.79 5.19
CA HIS A 382 13.65 29.13 5.68
C HIS A 382 14.63 29.82 4.74
N ALA A 383 15.77 29.21 4.40
CA ALA A 383 16.74 29.82 3.49
C ALA A 383 16.13 30.20 2.12
N GLU A 384 15.24 29.36 1.58
CA GLU A 384 14.71 29.50 0.23
C GLU A 384 13.51 30.46 0.13
N PHE A 385 12.79 30.66 1.24
CA PHE A 385 11.53 31.44 1.27
C PHE A 385 11.52 32.56 2.33
N LEU A 386 12.64 32.81 3.03
CA LEU A 386 12.88 34.06 3.73
C LEU A 386 13.09 35.16 2.69
N ASP A 387 11.99 35.79 2.27
CA ASP A 387 12.07 37.01 1.44
C ASP A 387 12.01 38.24 2.38
N PRO A 388 13.08 39.03 2.49
CA PRO A 388 13.09 40.30 3.21
C PRO A 388 12.49 41.39 2.32
N LYS A 389 11.21 41.27 1.94
CA LYS A 389 10.53 42.35 1.20
C LYS A 389 9.75 43.25 2.15
N PRO A 390 9.95 44.59 2.07
CA PRO A 390 9.31 45.53 2.97
C PRO A 390 7.79 45.44 2.83
N TYR A 391 7.12 45.61 3.98
CA TYR A 391 5.68 45.58 4.13
C TYR A 391 4.99 46.57 3.17
N GLN A 392 4.52 46.10 2.00
CA GLN A 392 3.46 46.81 1.29
C GLN A 392 2.14 46.53 2.02
N LYS A 393 1.59 47.57 2.65
CA LYS A 393 0.48 47.59 3.63
C LYS A 393 -0.84 46.89 3.20
N SER A 394 -0.97 46.36 1.99
CA SER A 394 -2.23 45.81 1.46
C SER A 394 -2.19 44.33 0.99
N TYR A 395 -1.04 43.64 1.06
CA TYR A 395 -0.93 42.28 0.53
C TYR A 395 -0.83 41.19 1.61
N ILE A 396 -1.93 40.45 1.84
CA ILE A 396 -1.89 39.20 2.62
C ILE A 396 -1.11 38.16 1.82
N SER A 397 0.20 38.04 2.08
CA SER A 397 1.06 37.02 1.49
C SER A 397 0.94 35.69 2.23
N THR A 398 1.10 34.59 1.48
CA THR A 398 1.17 33.26 2.09
C THR A 398 2.57 33.07 2.67
N LYS A 399 2.65 33.03 4.01
CA LYS A 399 3.88 32.77 4.77
C LYS A 399 3.93 31.29 5.14
N PHE A 400 4.99 30.60 4.72
CA PHE A 400 5.28 29.24 5.14
C PHE A 400 6.01 29.27 6.49
N ARG A 401 5.53 28.45 7.43
CA ARG A 401 6.03 28.46 8.81
C ARG A 401 6.82 27.23 9.17
N TYR A 402 6.40 26.09 8.62
CA TYR A 402 6.96 24.80 8.98
C TYR A 402 6.70 23.77 7.89
N ILE A 403 7.63 22.87 7.68
CA ILE A 403 7.50 21.72 6.78
C ILE A 403 7.94 20.44 7.49
N SER A 404 7.23 19.34 7.22
CA SER A 404 7.61 18.01 7.73
C SER A 404 7.27 16.93 6.72
N GLN A 405 8.12 15.91 6.58
CA GLN A 405 7.78 14.72 5.81
C GLN A 405 6.88 13.79 6.64
N THR A 406 5.65 13.58 6.20
CA THR A 406 4.65 12.75 6.91
C THR A 406 4.54 11.33 6.39
N LYS A 407 4.99 11.06 5.17
CA LYS A 407 5.09 9.70 4.60
C LYS A 407 6.33 9.58 3.73
N THR A 408 6.88 8.38 3.65
CA THR A 408 8.04 8.09 2.79
C THR A 408 7.65 7.51 1.45
N ARG A 409 6.47 6.88 1.29
CA ARG A 409 6.11 6.06 0.12
C ARG A 409 4.74 6.45 -0.46
N PRO A 410 4.64 7.41 -1.40
CA PRO A 410 5.72 8.30 -1.87
C PRO A 410 6.09 9.36 -0.82
N PRO A 411 7.23 10.06 -0.99
CA PRO A 411 7.60 11.18 -0.12
C PRO A 411 6.48 12.22 -0.09
N THR A 412 5.89 12.37 1.08
CA THR A 412 4.74 13.24 1.30
C THR A 412 5.11 14.28 2.34
N PHE A 413 5.02 15.56 1.97
CA PHE A 413 5.38 16.70 2.80
C PHE A 413 4.11 17.41 3.24
N SER A 414 4.03 17.78 4.52
CA SER A 414 3.01 18.69 5.02
C SER A 414 3.64 20.05 5.23
N LEU A 415 3.12 21.05 4.51
CA LEU A 415 3.59 22.42 4.54
C LEU A 415 2.54 23.27 5.27
N TYR A 416 2.96 23.91 6.35
CA TYR A 416 2.11 24.70 7.23
C TYR A 416 2.23 26.19 6.87
N CYS A 417 1.09 26.83 6.59
CA CYS A 417 1.03 28.22 6.20
C CYS A 417 -0.05 29.01 6.97
N ASN A 418 0.05 30.34 6.92
CA ASN A 418 -0.94 31.26 7.51
C ASN A 418 -2.28 31.29 6.76
N THR A 419 -2.28 31.13 5.43
CA THR A 419 -3.48 31.14 4.59
C THR A 419 -3.28 30.33 3.31
N LYS A 420 -4.38 29.84 2.72
CA LYS A 420 -4.41 29.21 1.38
C LYS A 420 -4.90 30.16 0.28
N LYS A 421 -5.49 31.32 0.63
CA LYS A 421 -6.29 32.15 -0.28
C LYS A 421 -5.54 32.67 -1.53
N LYS A 422 -4.21 32.82 -1.49
CA LYS A 422 -3.40 33.34 -2.61
C LYS A 422 -2.33 32.35 -3.12
N LEU A 423 -2.44 31.06 -2.79
CA LEU A 423 -1.56 30.02 -3.32
C LEU A 423 -2.11 29.49 -4.64
N ASN A 424 -1.57 29.98 -5.76
CA ASN A 424 -1.86 29.41 -7.08
C ASN A 424 -1.08 28.11 -7.31
N LEU A 425 -1.55 27.29 -8.26
CA LEU A 425 -0.91 26.02 -8.62
C LEU A 425 0.55 26.20 -9.08
N SER A 426 0.86 27.33 -9.73
CA SER A 426 2.21 27.67 -10.19
C SER A 426 3.22 27.81 -9.03
N LYS A 427 2.85 28.48 -7.93
CA LYS A 427 3.70 28.60 -6.74
C LYS A 427 3.94 27.25 -6.06
N ILE A 428 2.91 26.42 -5.94
CA ILE A 428 3.03 25.06 -5.39
C ILE A 428 3.95 24.21 -6.26
N ARG A 429 3.83 24.33 -7.59
CA ARG A 429 4.69 23.65 -8.56
C ARG A 429 6.15 24.09 -8.44
N SER A 430 6.39 25.41 -8.36
CA SER A 430 7.73 25.97 -8.16
C SER A 430 8.36 25.46 -6.86
N PHE A 431 7.60 25.46 -5.76
CA PHE A 431 8.04 24.87 -4.49
C PHE A 431 8.40 23.39 -4.64
N LYS A 432 7.51 22.60 -5.28
CA LYS A 432 7.72 21.16 -5.54
C LYS A 432 9.01 20.94 -6.33
N ASN A 433 9.29 21.77 -7.33
CA ASN A 433 10.50 21.66 -8.14
C ASN A 433 11.77 22.02 -7.36
N ARG A 434 11.78 23.10 -6.58
CA ARG A 434 12.94 23.43 -5.72
C ARG A 434 13.21 22.34 -4.68
N LEU A 435 12.14 21.78 -4.09
CA LEU A 435 12.24 20.67 -3.16
C LEU A 435 12.83 19.42 -3.83
N ARG A 436 12.44 19.13 -5.09
CA ARG A 436 13.03 18.03 -5.86
C ARG A 436 14.53 18.23 -6.04
N ASN A 437 14.92 19.39 -6.56
CA ASN A 437 16.31 19.72 -6.87
C ASN A 437 17.21 19.68 -5.63
N LYS A 438 16.73 20.21 -4.50
CA LYS A 438 17.52 20.25 -3.27
C LYS A 438 17.80 18.86 -2.70
N PHE A 439 16.81 17.97 -2.74
CA PHE A 439 16.85 16.68 -2.04
C PHE A 439 16.97 15.47 -2.98
N GLY A 440 17.28 15.67 -4.25
CA GLY A 440 17.49 14.60 -5.24
C GLY A 440 16.23 13.77 -5.53
N LEU A 441 15.05 14.39 -5.47
CA LEU A 441 13.74 13.73 -5.66
C LEU A 441 13.23 13.84 -7.11
N GLU A 442 14.11 14.09 -8.07
CA GLU A 442 13.77 14.06 -9.50
C GLU A 442 13.34 12.65 -9.91
N GLY A 443 12.43 12.58 -10.89
CA GLY A 443 11.98 11.31 -11.45
C GLY A 443 11.02 10.48 -10.59
N ILE A 444 10.74 10.87 -9.34
CA ILE A 444 9.77 10.16 -8.47
C ILE A 444 8.50 10.98 -8.18
N PRO A 445 7.35 10.36 -7.87
CA PRO A 445 6.20 11.11 -7.37
C PRO A 445 6.48 11.66 -5.97
N ILE A 446 6.13 12.94 -5.73
CA ILE A 446 6.11 13.53 -4.40
C ILE A 446 4.77 14.23 -4.16
N ARG A 447 4.31 14.24 -2.91
CA ARG A 447 3.05 14.86 -2.50
C ARG A 447 3.30 16.03 -1.56
N ILE A 448 2.58 17.14 -1.75
CA ILE A 448 2.60 18.28 -0.83
C ILE A 448 1.18 18.54 -0.35
N ASN A 449 1.00 18.46 0.97
CA ASN A 449 -0.25 18.76 1.64
C ASN A 449 -0.13 20.12 2.33
N LEU A 450 -0.95 21.08 1.90
CA LEU A 450 -1.02 22.39 2.55
C LEU A 450 -1.93 22.33 3.76
N LYS A 451 -1.43 22.76 4.92
CA LYS A 451 -2.19 22.89 6.17
C LYS A 451 -2.20 24.35 6.61
N VAL A 452 -3.39 24.88 6.90
CA VAL A 452 -3.49 26.20 7.52
C VAL A 452 -3.33 26.02 9.02
N SER A 453 -2.32 26.65 9.61
CA SER A 453 -2.23 26.72 11.07
C SER A 453 -3.39 27.57 11.57
N LYS A 454 -4.23 27.02 12.46
CA LYS A 454 -5.25 27.83 13.15
C LYS A 454 -4.53 28.96 13.90
N ASN A 455 -5.03 30.20 13.79
CA ASN A 455 -4.53 31.30 14.60
C ASN A 455 -5.03 31.06 16.04
N PRO A 456 -4.15 30.79 17.02
CA PRO A 456 -4.58 30.52 18.39
C PRO A 456 -5.26 31.73 19.07
N TYR A 457 -5.13 32.93 18.51
CA TYR A 457 -5.73 34.17 19.03
C TYR A 457 -7.06 34.55 18.37
N LYS A 458 -7.62 33.71 17.49
CA LYS A 458 -8.92 34.00 16.87
C LYS A 458 -10.02 33.65 17.88
N LYS A 459 -10.55 34.64 18.59
CA LYS A 459 -11.76 34.50 19.42
C LYS A 459 -12.86 33.85 18.57
N ILE A 460 -13.51 32.83 19.15
CA ILE A 460 -14.64 32.09 18.56
C ILE A 460 -15.81 33.05 18.41
#